data_AF-A0A966EYT9-F1
#
_entry.id   AF-A0A966EYT9-F1
#
_cell.length_a   1.000
_cell.length_b   1.000
_cell.length_c   1.000
_cell.angle_alpha   90.00
_cell.angle_beta   90.00
_cell.angle_gamma   90.00
#
_symmetry.space_group_name_H-M   'P 1'
#
loop_
_entity.id
_entity.type
_entity.pdbx_description
1 polymer ?
#
loop_
_entity_poly.entity_id
_entity_poly.type
_entity_poly.pdbx_seq_one_letter_code
_entity_poly.pdbx_strand_id
1 'polypeptide(L)'
;SWLLPSTEREYRKGIRALEAYLERLGNADAADARFYSRADNLREYLALVEKRLGSIGQQLSASTGEQRRNTDLSGDPNATESAAIGREVRVRTSWFEIDDVFYEARGTTWALVHFLRAIEHDFAGVLDNKNAEASLGQIIRELEASQRPLWSPIVLNGAGFGMFANHSLVMANYIARANAAVIDLRRLLEQG
;
A
#
# COMPACT_ATOMS: atom_id res chain seq x y z
N SER A 1 -31.08 -20.84 -10.32
CA SER A 1 -31.43 -19.50 -9.82
C SER A 1 -30.16 -18.85 -9.31
N TRP A 2 -29.82 -17.66 -9.79
CA TRP A 2 -28.54 -16.97 -9.58
C TRP A 2 -28.36 -16.62 -8.10
N LEU A 3 -27.47 -17.35 -7.41
CA LEU A 3 -27.41 -17.44 -5.95
C LEU A 3 -26.14 -16.76 -5.42
N LEU A 4 -25.94 -15.51 -5.83
CA LEU A 4 -24.94 -14.62 -5.24
C LEU A 4 -25.68 -13.38 -4.72
N PRO A 5 -25.43 -12.94 -3.47
CA PRO A 5 -25.95 -11.65 -3.02
C PRO A 5 -25.47 -10.58 -4.01
N SER A 6 -26.40 -9.74 -4.49
CA SER A 6 -26.04 -8.60 -5.35
C SER A 6 -24.97 -7.79 -4.63
N THR A 7 -23.87 -7.43 -5.31
CA THR A 7 -22.74 -6.67 -4.74
C THR A 7 -23.21 -5.44 -3.95
N GLU A 8 -24.29 -4.80 -4.41
CA GLU A 8 -24.95 -3.67 -3.76
C GLU A 8 -25.46 -3.97 -2.32
N ARG A 9 -25.95 -5.18 -2.05
CA ARG A 9 -26.39 -5.59 -0.70
C ARG A 9 -25.21 -5.73 0.26
N GLU A 10 -24.10 -6.30 -0.20
CA GLU A 10 -22.88 -6.42 0.62
C GLU A 10 -22.27 -5.04 0.89
N TYR A 11 -22.26 -4.13 -0.09
CA TYR A 11 -21.87 -2.74 0.14
C TYR A 11 -22.76 -2.06 1.17
N ARG A 12 -24.09 -2.18 1.06
CA ARG A 12 -25.02 -1.61 2.07
C ARG A 12 -24.82 -2.23 3.46
N LYS A 13 -24.47 -3.51 3.55
CA LYS A 13 -24.15 -4.16 4.82
C LYS A 13 -22.85 -3.60 5.42
N GLY A 14 -21.81 -3.42 4.60
CA GLY A 14 -20.56 -2.79 5.01
C GLY A 14 -20.76 -1.35 5.51
N ILE A 15 -21.54 -0.55 4.77
CA ILE A 15 -21.88 0.84 5.16
C ILE A 15 -22.57 0.86 6.54
N ARG A 16 -23.60 0.04 6.74
CA ARG A 16 -24.29 -0.03 8.05
C ARG A 16 -23.38 -0.45 9.20
N ALA A 17 -22.47 -1.40 8.96
CA ALA A 17 -21.51 -1.82 9.98
C ALA A 17 -20.52 -0.71 10.32
N LEU A 18 -20.08 0.05 9.32
CA LEU A 18 -19.21 1.22 9.50
C LEU A 18 -19.92 2.33 10.28
N GLU A 19 -21.16 2.68 9.91
CA GLU A 19 -21.97 3.68 10.61
C GLU A 19 -22.17 3.31 12.09
N ALA A 20 -22.54 2.05 12.37
CA ALA A 20 -22.70 1.57 13.75
C ALA A 20 -21.39 1.62 14.56
N TYR A 21 -20.25 1.35 13.91
CA TYR A 21 -18.94 1.50 14.54
C TYR A 21 -18.62 2.96 14.86
N LEU A 22 -18.84 3.88 13.90
CA LEU A 22 -18.62 5.32 14.09
C LEU A 22 -19.51 5.90 15.19
N GLU A 23 -20.77 5.48 15.26
CA GLU A 23 -21.72 5.88 16.31
C GLU A 23 -21.23 5.43 17.70
N ARG A 24 -20.75 4.19 17.82
CA ARG A 24 -20.14 3.68 19.06
C ARG A 24 -18.85 4.39 19.44
N LEU A 25 -18.06 4.82 18.46
CA LEU A 25 -16.81 5.55 18.67
C LEU A 25 -17.06 7.00 19.14
N GLY A 26 -18.12 7.64 18.63
CA GLY A 26 -18.51 9.00 18.99
C GLY A 26 -19.28 9.10 20.32
N ASN A 27 -19.89 8.02 20.78
CA ASN A 27 -20.57 7.97 22.07
C ASN A 27 -19.54 7.84 23.19
N ALA A 28 -19.45 8.86 24.04
CA ALA A 28 -18.53 8.96 25.18
C ALA A 28 -18.80 7.96 26.33
N ASP A 29 -19.62 6.93 26.09
CA ASP A 29 -19.95 5.93 27.09
C ASP A 29 -18.82 4.91 27.21
N ALA A 30 -18.34 4.71 28.44
CA ALA A 30 -17.04 4.12 28.76
C ALA A 30 -16.86 2.65 28.37
N ALA A 31 -17.91 1.95 27.94
CA ALA A 31 -17.96 0.51 27.77
C ALA A 31 -17.82 0.00 26.32
N ASP A 32 -18.06 0.84 25.30
CA ASP A 32 -18.37 0.31 23.95
C ASP A 32 -17.29 0.46 22.87
N ALA A 33 -16.36 1.41 22.96
CA ALA A 33 -15.12 1.45 22.18
C ALA A 33 -14.29 2.65 22.62
N ARG A 34 -13.04 2.45 23.07
CA ARG A 34 -12.11 3.55 23.36
C ARG A 34 -11.01 3.57 22.31
N PHE A 35 -10.83 4.71 21.65
CA PHE A 35 -9.66 4.96 20.82
C PHE A 35 -8.51 5.46 21.70
N TYR A 36 -7.38 4.77 21.65
CA TYR A 36 -6.16 5.18 22.34
C TYR A 36 -5.09 5.56 21.32
N SER A 37 -4.83 6.86 21.21
CA SER A 37 -3.76 7.44 20.39
C SER A 37 -2.39 7.16 21.05
N ARG A 38 -1.88 5.94 20.89
CA ARG A 38 -0.58 5.51 21.42
C ARG A 38 0.43 5.22 20.31
N ALA A 39 1.70 5.47 20.59
CA ALA A 39 2.79 5.24 19.63
C ALA A 39 2.91 3.79 19.16
N ASP A 40 2.70 2.82 20.05
CA ASP A 40 2.75 1.39 19.73
C ASP A 40 1.62 0.97 18.79
N ASN A 41 0.39 1.43 19.02
CA ASN A 41 -0.76 1.20 18.13
C ASN A 41 -0.48 1.75 16.71
N LEU A 42 0.03 2.98 16.63
CA LEU A 42 0.38 3.59 15.35
C LEU A 42 1.49 2.80 14.64
N ARG A 43 2.52 2.40 15.38
CA ARG A 43 3.65 1.60 14.86
C ARG A 43 3.19 0.26 14.30
N GLU A 44 2.26 -0.42 14.96
CA GLU A 44 1.67 -1.69 14.47
C GLU A 44 0.87 -1.49 13.18
N TYR A 45 0.05 -0.44 13.12
CA TYR A 45 -0.67 -0.10 11.90
C TYR A 45 0.30 0.21 10.74
N LEU A 46 1.35 1.00 10.99
CA LEU A 46 2.38 1.32 10.00
C LEU A 46 3.13 0.08 9.53
N ALA A 47 3.32 -0.94 10.36
CA ALA A 47 3.90 -2.22 9.93
C ALA A 47 2.99 -2.97 8.93
N LEU A 48 1.67 -2.84 9.05
CA LEU A 48 0.74 -3.36 8.04
C LEU A 48 0.81 -2.55 6.74
N VAL A 49 0.89 -1.22 6.85
CA VAL A 49 1.05 -0.32 5.70
C VAL A 49 2.33 -0.62 4.93
N GLU A 50 3.46 -0.79 5.63
CA GLU A 50 4.76 -1.18 5.05
C GLU A 50 4.63 -2.44 4.18
N LYS A 51 4.03 -3.51 4.73
CA LYS A 51 3.84 -4.78 4.01
C LYS A 51 2.95 -4.60 2.77
N ARG A 52 1.87 -3.83 2.90
CA ARG A 52 0.94 -3.56 1.78
C ARG A 52 1.61 -2.76 0.66
N LEU A 53 2.30 -1.67 1.00
CA LEU A 53 3.03 -0.86 0.02
C LEU A 53 4.15 -1.66 -0.66
N GLY A 54 4.86 -2.50 0.09
CA GLY A 54 5.85 -3.43 -0.46
C GLY A 54 5.25 -4.40 -1.48
N SER A 55 4.11 -5.00 -1.16
CA SER A 55 3.41 -5.90 -2.08
C SER A 55 2.93 -5.19 -3.35
N ILE A 56 2.34 -4.00 -3.21
CA ILE A 56 1.85 -3.21 -4.35
C ILE A 56 3.03 -2.81 -5.26
N GLY A 57 4.13 -2.33 -4.68
CA GLY A 57 5.33 -1.97 -5.43
C GLY A 57 5.89 -3.16 -6.22
N GLN A 58 5.94 -4.36 -5.61
CA GLN A 58 6.39 -5.57 -6.29
C GLN A 58 5.46 -5.99 -7.44
N GLN A 59 4.15 -5.85 -7.27
CA GLN A 59 3.17 -6.15 -8.32
C GLN A 59 3.31 -5.19 -9.50
N LEU A 60 3.45 -3.89 -9.22
CA LEU A 60 3.68 -2.87 -10.24
C LEU A 60 4.99 -3.09 -11.00
N SER A 61 6.11 -3.38 -10.31
CA SER A 61 7.38 -3.71 -10.97
C SER A 61 7.28 -4.97 -11.84
N ALA A 62 6.64 -6.04 -11.34
CA ALA A 62 6.44 -7.27 -12.11
C ALA A 62 5.57 -7.06 -13.37
N SER A 63 4.57 -6.17 -13.30
CA SER A 63 3.71 -5.82 -14.43
C SER A 63 4.46 -5.18 -15.62
N THR A 64 5.70 -4.71 -15.39
CA THR A 64 6.55 -4.10 -16.41
C THR A 64 7.53 -5.08 -17.07
N GLY A 65 7.55 -6.33 -16.61
CA GLY A 65 8.40 -7.38 -17.18
C GLY A 65 9.87 -7.30 -16.78
N GLU A 66 10.20 -6.69 -15.63
CA GLU A 66 11.54 -6.84 -15.03
C GLU A 66 11.86 -8.32 -14.84
N GLN A 67 12.98 -8.77 -15.42
CA GLN A 67 13.53 -10.10 -15.17
C GLN A 67 13.86 -10.21 -13.68
N ARG A 68 12.99 -10.88 -12.91
CA ARG A 68 13.39 -11.37 -11.59
C ARG A 68 14.46 -12.43 -11.81
N ARG A 69 15.68 -12.17 -11.34
CA ARG A 69 16.63 -13.25 -11.07
C ARG A 69 16.07 -14.04 -9.90
N ASN A 70 15.93 -15.36 -10.06
CA ASN A 70 15.51 -16.23 -8.97
C ASN A 70 16.55 -16.11 -7.84
N THR A 71 16.18 -15.46 -6.73
CA THR A 71 17.03 -15.32 -5.53
C THR A 71 16.57 -16.26 -4.41
N ASP A 72 15.70 -17.23 -4.68
CA ASP A 72 15.10 -18.09 -3.65
C ASP A 72 16.13 -18.93 -2.88
N LEU A 73 17.34 -19.11 -3.44
CA LEU A 73 18.49 -19.77 -2.81
C LEU A 73 19.64 -18.82 -2.45
N SER A 74 19.45 -17.50 -2.60
CA SER A 74 20.53 -16.53 -2.38
C SER A 74 20.85 -16.41 -0.89
N GLY A 75 21.97 -17.00 -0.48
CA GLY A 75 22.48 -16.96 0.89
C GLY A 75 22.50 -18.31 1.61
N ASP A 76 21.98 -19.39 1.02
CA ASP A 76 21.99 -20.73 1.61
C ASP A 76 22.86 -21.69 0.77
N PRO A 77 24.05 -22.08 1.24
CA PRO A 77 24.95 -22.97 0.50
C PRO A 77 24.43 -24.42 0.37
N ASN A 78 23.38 -24.79 1.11
CA ASN A 78 22.85 -26.16 1.15
C ASN A 78 21.45 -26.31 0.54
N ALA A 79 20.82 -25.22 0.08
CA ALA A 79 19.48 -25.29 -0.48
C ALA A 79 19.50 -25.98 -1.87
N THR A 80 18.67 -27.02 -2.02
CA THR A 80 18.56 -27.80 -3.26
C THR A 80 17.12 -27.69 -3.79
N GLU A 81 16.93 -27.06 -4.95
CA GLU A 81 15.59 -26.93 -5.56
C GLU A 81 15.08 -28.28 -6.11
N SER A 82 13.82 -28.61 -5.84
CA SER A 82 13.18 -29.85 -6.29
C SER A 82 12.69 -29.80 -7.75
N ALA A 83 12.71 -28.63 -8.39
CA ALA A 83 12.29 -28.44 -9.78
C ALA A 83 13.26 -27.47 -10.46
N ALA A 84 13.63 -27.73 -11.71
CA ALA A 84 14.49 -26.85 -12.51
C ALA A 84 13.72 -25.60 -12.95
N ILE A 85 13.46 -24.69 -12.01
CA ILE A 85 12.95 -23.37 -12.31
C ILE A 85 14.17 -22.57 -12.81
N GLY A 86 14.23 -22.27 -14.11
CA GLY A 86 15.36 -21.55 -14.69
C GLY A 86 15.69 -20.27 -13.93
N ARG A 87 16.98 -19.87 -13.90
CA ARG A 87 17.53 -18.68 -13.18
C ARG A 87 16.76 -17.37 -13.40
N GLU A 88 15.91 -17.30 -14.41
CA GLU A 88 15.02 -16.18 -14.70
C GLU A 88 13.57 -16.66 -14.68
N VAL A 89 12.82 -16.30 -13.63
CA VAL A 89 11.36 -16.47 -13.64
C VAL A 89 10.78 -15.19 -14.23
N ARG A 90 10.39 -15.27 -15.50
CA ARG A 90 9.73 -14.17 -16.21
C ARG A 90 8.27 -14.12 -15.77
N VAL A 91 8.00 -13.65 -14.55
CA VAL A 91 6.62 -13.38 -14.08
C VAL A 91 6.15 -12.12 -14.78
N ARG A 92 5.59 -12.27 -15.97
CA ARG A 92 4.94 -11.19 -16.70
C ARG A 92 3.45 -11.31 -16.42
N THR A 93 2.88 -10.33 -15.72
CA THR A 93 1.43 -10.18 -15.63
C THR A 93 0.89 -10.07 -17.07
N SER A 94 -0.26 -10.68 -17.36
CA SER A 94 -0.85 -10.60 -18.70
C SER A 94 -1.09 -9.14 -19.07
N TRP A 95 -0.94 -8.76 -20.34
CA TRP A 95 -1.19 -7.39 -20.81
C TRP A 95 -2.59 -6.87 -20.45
N PHE A 96 -3.56 -7.78 -20.27
CA PHE A 96 -4.93 -7.46 -19.88
C PHE A 96 -5.13 -7.20 -18.38
N GLU A 97 -4.15 -7.53 -17.53
CA GLU A 97 -4.20 -7.35 -16.07
C GLU A 97 -3.35 -6.14 -15.62
N ILE A 98 -2.60 -5.52 -16.54
CA ILE A 98 -1.74 -4.36 -16.26
C ILE A 98 -2.58 -3.18 -15.76
N ASP A 99 -3.67 -2.87 -16.45
CA ASP A 99 -4.58 -1.79 -16.08
C ASP A 99 -5.23 -2.11 -14.72
N ASP A 100 -5.68 -3.34 -14.50
CA ASP A 100 -6.31 -3.77 -13.25
C ASP A 100 -5.36 -3.58 -12.06
N VAL A 101 -4.11 -4.06 -12.17
CA VAL A 101 -3.09 -3.89 -11.12
C VAL A 101 -2.77 -2.42 -10.90
N PHE A 102 -2.66 -1.63 -11.97
CA PHE A 102 -2.37 -0.20 -11.86
C PHE A 102 -3.51 0.56 -11.14
N TYR A 103 -4.75 0.34 -11.55
CA TYR A 103 -5.90 1.03 -10.96
C TYR A 103 -6.23 0.52 -9.55
N GLU A 104 -6.03 -0.77 -9.25
CA GLU A 104 -6.11 -1.31 -7.89
C GLU A 104 -5.07 -0.65 -6.97
N ALA A 105 -3.82 -0.58 -7.43
CA ALA A 105 -2.75 0.11 -6.70
C ALA A 105 -3.10 1.58 -6.48
N ARG A 106 -3.68 2.24 -7.49
CA ARG A 106 -4.09 3.65 -7.42
C ARG A 106 -5.22 3.89 -6.44
N GLY A 107 -6.27 3.07 -6.49
CA GLY A 107 -7.37 3.16 -5.54
C GLY A 107 -6.92 2.87 -4.11
N THR A 108 -6.05 1.87 -3.92
CA THR A 108 -5.53 1.50 -2.59
C THR A 108 -4.67 2.62 -2.00
N THR A 109 -3.76 3.18 -2.78
CA THR A 109 -2.90 4.28 -2.33
C THR A 109 -3.69 5.58 -2.13
N TRP A 110 -4.72 5.84 -2.92
CA TRP A 110 -5.66 6.95 -2.69
C TRP A 110 -6.38 6.82 -1.34
N ALA A 111 -6.93 5.64 -1.04
CA ALA A 111 -7.57 5.40 0.26
C ALA A 111 -6.59 5.56 1.43
N LEU A 112 -5.36 5.07 1.24
CA LEU A 112 -4.30 5.21 2.25
C LEU A 112 -3.94 6.67 2.54
N VAL A 113 -3.92 7.56 1.54
CA VAL A 113 -3.70 9.01 1.76
C VAL A 113 -4.74 9.56 2.75
N HIS A 114 -6.01 9.19 2.60
CA HIS A 114 -7.06 9.63 3.51
C HIS A 114 -6.89 9.06 4.93
N PHE A 115 -6.50 7.79 5.05
CA PHE A 115 -6.20 7.20 6.36
C PHE A 115 -5.01 7.86 7.04
N LEU A 116 -3.95 8.18 6.31
CA LEU A 116 -2.78 8.85 6.87
C LEU A 116 -3.07 10.29 7.29
N ARG A 117 -3.93 11.01 6.55
CA ARG A 117 -4.43 12.33 6.97
C ARG A 117 -5.31 12.26 8.22
N ALA A 118 -6.14 11.21 8.36
CA ALA A 118 -6.88 10.98 9.60
C ALA A 118 -5.91 10.69 10.77
N ILE A 119 -4.88 9.87 10.54
CA ILE A 119 -3.82 9.59 11.52
C ILE A 119 -3.06 10.86 11.92
N GLU A 120 -2.76 11.76 10.97
CA GLU A 120 -2.13 13.05 11.26
C GLU A 120 -2.91 13.85 12.31
N HIS A 121 -4.25 13.79 12.26
CA HIS A 121 -5.11 14.41 13.23
C HIS A 121 -5.22 13.60 14.55
N ASP A 122 -5.60 12.33 14.46
CA ASP A 122 -5.93 11.48 15.60
C ASP A 122 -4.70 11.15 16.47
N PHE A 123 -3.51 11.16 15.86
CA PHE A 123 -2.22 10.91 16.53
C PHE A 123 -1.35 12.16 16.62
N ALA A 124 -1.89 13.38 16.42
CA ALA A 124 -1.11 14.62 16.45
C ALA A 124 -0.20 14.72 17.68
N GLY A 125 -0.73 14.45 18.89
CA GLY A 125 0.08 14.46 20.11
C GLY A 125 1.18 13.39 20.16
N VAL A 126 0.98 12.23 19.55
CA VAL A 126 2.04 11.21 19.45
C VAL A 126 3.10 11.63 18.45
N LEU A 127 2.68 12.21 17.32
CA LEU A 127 3.57 12.64 16.25
C LEU A 127 4.44 13.81 16.71
N ASP A 128 3.86 14.80 17.38
CA ASP A 128 4.58 15.94 17.97
C ASP A 128 5.61 15.47 19.02
N ASN A 129 5.18 14.64 19.97
CA ASN A 129 6.05 14.09 21.02
C ASN A 129 7.26 13.31 20.47
N LYS A 130 7.12 12.71 19.27
CA LYS A 130 8.19 11.95 18.62
C LYS A 130 8.91 12.75 17.52
N ASN A 131 8.52 14.00 17.26
CA ASN A 131 9.00 14.80 16.13
C ASN A 131 8.83 14.08 14.77
N ALA A 132 7.67 13.43 14.59
CA ALA A 132 7.33 12.56 13.46
C ALA A 132 6.42 13.19 12.41
N GLU A 133 5.90 14.40 12.64
CA GLU A 133 4.95 15.08 11.74
C GLU A 133 5.51 15.23 10.32
N ALA A 134 6.76 15.71 10.21
CA ALA A 134 7.42 15.87 8.91
C ALA A 134 7.59 14.54 8.16
N SER A 135 7.86 13.45 8.89
CA SER A 135 7.99 12.11 8.34
C SER A 135 6.66 11.58 7.82
N LEU A 136 5.58 11.73 8.58
CA LEU A 136 4.23 11.37 8.12
C LEU A 136 3.82 12.19 6.89
N GLY A 137 4.07 13.49 6.91
CA GLY A 137 3.82 14.38 5.78
C GLY A 137 4.59 13.97 4.51
N GLN A 138 5.82 13.45 4.64
CA GLN A 138 6.57 12.93 3.49
C GLN A 138 5.91 11.70 2.88
N ILE A 139 5.41 10.77 3.70
CA ILE A 139 4.67 9.59 3.21
C ILE A 139 3.44 10.02 2.43
N ILE A 140 2.66 10.95 2.99
CA ILE A 140 1.45 11.49 2.34
C ILE A 140 1.81 12.12 0.99
N ARG A 141 2.84 12.98 0.92
CA ARG A 141 3.27 13.63 -0.32
C ARG A 141 3.68 12.64 -1.41
N GLU A 142 4.41 11.58 -1.07
CA GLU A 142 4.83 10.57 -2.05
C GLU A 142 3.64 9.78 -2.59
N LEU A 143 2.69 9.42 -1.71
CA LEU A 143 1.46 8.76 -2.13
C LEU A 143 0.58 9.68 -2.99
N GLU A 144 0.45 10.96 -2.66
CA GLU A 144 -0.25 11.94 -3.50
C GLU A 144 0.42 12.11 -4.87
N ALA A 145 1.75 12.09 -4.92
CA ALA A 145 2.48 12.16 -6.19
C ALA A 145 2.24 10.92 -7.07
N SER A 146 1.94 9.76 -6.47
CA SER A 146 1.49 8.57 -7.21
C SER A 146 0.10 8.73 -7.87
N GLN A 147 -0.70 9.71 -7.43
CA GLN A 147 -2.06 9.98 -7.92
C GLN A 147 -2.12 10.98 -9.07
N ARG A 148 -0.98 11.47 -9.57
CA ARG A 148 -0.94 12.49 -10.63
C ARG A 148 -1.78 12.09 -11.85
N PRO A 149 -2.43 13.06 -12.53
CA PRO A 149 -3.26 12.79 -13.69
C PRO A 149 -2.52 12.01 -14.78
N LEU A 150 -3.20 11.02 -15.35
CA LEU A 150 -2.73 10.33 -16.56
C LEU A 150 -3.21 11.15 -17.77
N TRP A 151 -2.27 11.52 -18.63
CA TRP A 151 -2.57 12.20 -19.89
C TRP A 151 -2.82 11.20 -21.04
N SER A 152 -2.40 9.96 -20.85
CA SER A 152 -2.69 8.86 -21.77
C SER A 152 -4.07 8.26 -21.45
N PRO A 153 -4.90 7.95 -22.47
CA PRO A 153 -6.16 7.25 -22.26
C PRO A 153 -5.98 5.76 -21.89
N ILE A 154 -4.77 5.22 -22.03
CA ILE A 154 -4.42 3.82 -21.76
C ILE A 154 -3.18 3.78 -20.84
N VAL A 155 -3.13 2.85 -19.89
CA VAL A 155 -1.91 2.65 -19.08
C VAL A 155 -0.85 1.99 -19.94
N LEU A 156 0.24 2.71 -20.17
CA LEU A 156 1.40 2.21 -20.93
C LEU A 156 2.47 1.67 -19.97
N ASN A 157 2.93 0.44 -20.23
CA ASN A 157 4.08 -0.20 -19.58
C ASN A 157 5.20 -0.43 -20.59
N GLY A 158 5.81 0.66 -21.06
CA GLY A 158 7.02 0.61 -21.89
C GLY A 158 8.24 0.05 -21.15
N ALA A 159 9.34 -0.20 -21.84
CA ALA A 159 10.61 -0.50 -21.18
C ALA A 159 11.09 0.72 -20.37
N GLY A 160 11.78 0.50 -19.23
CA GLY A 160 12.19 1.59 -18.33
C GLY A 160 13.05 2.69 -18.96
N PHE A 161 13.76 2.39 -20.05
CA PHE A 161 14.53 3.35 -20.88
C PHE A 161 14.02 3.44 -22.33
N GLY A 162 12.77 3.03 -22.57
CA GLY A 162 12.16 3.01 -23.91
C GLY A 162 11.57 4.36 -24.33
N MET A 163 11.13 4.43 -25.59
CA MET A 163 10.49 5.63 -26.17
C MET A 163 9.07 5.90 -25.61
N PHE A 164 8.48 4.93 -24.91
CA PHE A 164 7.12 5.01 -24.36
C PHE A 164 7.16 5.11 -22.84
N ALA A 165 6.16 5.80 -22.26
CA ALA A 165 5.99 5.90 -20.83
C ALA A 165 5.82 4.51 -20.17
N ASN A 166 6.30 4.39 -18.94
CA ASN A 166 6.05 3.23 -18.08
C ASN A 166 5.38 3.72 -16.80
N HIS A 167 4.05 3.77 -16.82
CA HIS A 167 3.24 4.31 -15.73
C HIS A 167 3.36 3.45 -14.47
N SER A 168 3.34 2.12 -14.61
CA SER A 168 3.51 1.22 -13.46
C SER A 168 4.86 1.41 -12.78
N LEU A 169 5.96 1.57 -13.53
CA LEU A 169 7.28 1.79 -12.93
C LEU A 169 7.39 3.16 -12.24
N VAL A 170 6.85 4.20 -12.87
CA VAL A 170 6.81 5.54 -12.26
C VAL A 170 6.03 5.50 -10.95
N MET A 171 4.86 4.85 -10.94
CA MET A 171 4.05 4.69 -9.75
C MET A 171 4.73 3.80 -8.68
N ALA A 172 5.33 2.69 -9.09
CA ALA A 172 6.11 1.81 -8.20
C ALA A 172 7.24 2.58 -7.50
N ASN A 173 7.87 3.53 -8.21
CA ASN A 173 8.94 4.36 -7.66
C ASN A 173 8.43 5.35 -6.58
N TYR A 174 7.26 5.98 -6.77
CA TYR A 174 6.60 6.76 -5.72
C TYR A 174 6.24 5.90 -4.49
N ILE A 175 5.65 4.72 -4.74
CA ILE A 175 5.25 3.78 -3.68
C ILE A 175 6.46 3.25 -2.91
N ALA A 176 7.58 2.98 -3.58
CA ALA A 176 8.82 2.55 -2.94
C ALA A 176 9.38 3.64 -2.01
N ARG A 177 9.35 4.92 -2.41
CA ARG A 177 9.75 6.04 -1.54
C ARG A 177 8.80 6.20 -0.36
N ALA A 178 7.50 6.10 -0.57
CA ALA A 178 6.51 6.11 0.51
C ALA A 178 6.75 4.97 1.51
N ASN A 179 7.04 3.76 1.01
CA ASN A 179 7.32 2.60 1.86
C ASN A 179 8.60 2.78 2.69
N ALA A 180 9.68 3.29 2.09
CA ALA A 180 10.90 3.63 2.83
C ALA A 180 10.62 4.64 3.95
N ALA A 181 9.86 5.71 3.66
CA ALA A 181 9.47 6.69 4.66
C ALA A 181 8.58 6.10 5.78
N VAL A 182 7.73 5.12 5.48
CA VAL A 182 6.95 4.37 6.49
C VAL A 182 7.88 3.56 7.42
N ILE A 183 8.89 2.88 6.86
CA ILE A 183 9.87 2.11 7.63
C ILE A 183 10.64 3.05 8.59
N ASP A 184 11.09 4.20 8.08
CA ASP A 184 11.82 5.19 8.88
C ASP A 184 10.94 5.78 9.99
N LEU A 185 9.69 6.13 9.69
CA LEU A 185 8.73 6.59 10.68
C LEU A 185 8.48 5.52 11.76
N ARG A 186 8.32 4.26 11.37
CA ARG A 186 8.10 3.15 12.31
C ARG A 186 9.27 2.99 13.28
N ARG A 187 10.50 3.11 12.78
CA ARG A 187 11.72 3.07 13.59
C ARG A 187 11.82 4.26 14.53
N LEU A 188 11.47 5.46 14.08
CA LEU A 188 11.45 6.66 14.90
C LEU A 188 10.46 6.54 16.06
N LEU A 189 9.25 6.00 15.81
CA LEU A 189 8.25 5.77 16.85
C LEU A 189 8.66 4.72 17.90
N GLU A 190 9.61 3.83 17.57
CA GLU A 190 10.15 2.82 18.48
C GLU A 190 11.28 3.35 19.37
N GLN A 191 12.04 4.33 18.90
CA GLN A 191 13.26 4.81 19.55
C GLN A 191 13.06 6.04 20.44
N GLY A 192 12.09 6.90 20.11
CA GLY A 192 11.69 8.03 20.97
C GLY A 192 10.78 7.58 22.08
#